data_AF-A0A8J6YC54-F1
#
_entry.id   AF-A0A8J6YC54-F1
#
_cell.length_a   1.000
_cell.length_b   1.000
_cell.length_c   1.000
_cell.angle_alpha   90.00
_cell.angle_beta   90.00
_cell.angle_gamma   90.00
#
_symmetry.space_group_name_H-M   'P 1'
#
loop_
_entity.id
_entity.type
_entity.pdbx_description
1 polymer ?
#
loop_
_entity_poly.entity_id
_entity_poly.type
_entity_poly.pdbx_seq_one_letter_code
_entity_poly.pdbx_strand_id
1 'polypeptide(L)' 'MDHLLLMIWHALLVSVFFAFLWRSTSVGRRNLFLKTFLIMVVGAAALGWLMFPFP' A
#
# COMPACT_ATOMS: atom_id res chain seq x y z
N MET A 1 0.20 21.93 5.64
CA MET A 1 -0.01 20.91 4.58
C MET A 1 1.01 19.83 4.83
N ASP A 2 0.71 18.97 5.80
CA ASP A 2 1.67 18.06 6.42
C ASP A 2 1.95 16.87 5.50
N HIS A 3 3.21 16.68 5.12
CA HIS A 3 3.65 15.65 4.17
C HIS A 3 3.20 14.23 4.56
N LEU A 4 3.08 13.97 5.86
CA LEU A 4 2.59 12.71 6.42
C LEU A 4 1.13 12.44 6.00
N LEU A 5 0.30 13.46 6.01
CA LEU A 5 -1.12 13.38 5.68
C LEU A 5 -1.30 13.10 4.18
N LEU A 6 -0.44 13.68 3.34
CA LEU A 6 -0.40 13.41 1.90
C LEU A 6 -0.01 11.96 1.57
N MET A 7 0.97 11.38 2.26
CA MET A 7 1.38 10.00 2.04
C MET A 7 0.29 9.01 2.48
N ILE A 8 -0.35 9.26 3.63
CA ILE A 8 -1.48 8.46 4.10
C ILE A 8 -2.63 8.51 3.10
N TRP A 9 -2.96 9.70 2.60
CA TRP A 9 -4.03 9.87 1.61
C TRP A 9 -3.71 9.15 0.29
N HIS A 10 -2.45 9.23 -0.16
CA HIS A 10 -1.99 8.52 -1.37
C HIS A 10 -2.10 7.01 -1.22
N ALA A 11 -1.62 6.44 -0.10
CA ALA A 11 -1.70 5.00 0.16
C ALA A 11 -3.16 4.52 0.22
N LEU A 12 -4.04 5.30 0.82
CA LEU A 12 -5.47 5.00 0.94
C LEU A 12 -6.14 4.97 -0.45
N LEU A 13 -5.92 6.03 -1.26
CA LEU A 13 -6.46 6.14 -2.62
C LEU A 13 -5.94 5.03 -3.55
N VAL A 14 -4.64 4.76 -3.54
CA VAL A 14 -4.02 3.71 -4.38
C VAL A 14 -4.56 2.34 -3.99
N SER A 15 -4.68 2.04 -2.69
CA SER A 15 -5.20 0.75 -2.24
C SER A 15 -6.67 0.56 -2.62
N VAL A 16 -7.50 1.60 -2.50
CA VAL A 16 -8.92 1.56 -2.86
C VAL A 16 -9.10 1.44 -4.37
N PHE A 17 -8.30 2.17 -5.17
CA PHE A 17 -8.36 2.12 -6.63
C PHE A 17 -7.97 0.74 -7.16
N PHE A 18 -6.88 0.15 -6.65
CA PHE A 18 -6.51 -1.22 -7.01
C PHE A 18 -7.51 -2.27 -6.48
N ALA A 19 -8.10 -2.06 -5.30
CA ALA A 19 -9.15 -2.93 -4.79
C ALA A 19 -10.39 -2.92 -5.70
N PHE A 20 -10.75 -1.75 -6.24
CA PHE A 20 -11.96 -1.60 -7.04
C PHE A 20 -11.76 -2.04 -8.50
N LEU A 21 -10.58 -1.80 -9.08
CA LEU A 21 -10.31 -2.01 -10.50
C LEU A 21 -10.03 -3.48 -10.87
N TRP A 22 -9.47 -4.30 -9.98
CA TRP A 22 -8.86 -5.58 -10.41
C TRP A 22 -9.81 -6.80 -10.42
N ARG A 23 -10.95 -6.84 -9.70
CA ARG A 23 -11.85 -8.04 -9.77
C ARG A 23 -13.28 -7.84 -9.23
N SER A 24 -14.26 -8.31 -10.00
CA SER A 24 -15.71 -8.29 -9.72
C SER A 24 -16.17 -9.33 -8.67
N THR A 25 -15.37 -10.35 -8.38
CA THR A 25 -15.69 -11.38 -7.36
C THR A 25 -15.17 -11.00 -5.97
N SER A 26 -16.07 -10.87 -4.99
CA SER A 26 -15.79 -10.41 -3.61
C SER A 26 -14.59 -11.11 -2.92
N VAL A 27 -14.45 -12.43 -3.11
CA VAL A 27 -13.36 -13.23 -2.52
C VAL A 27 -12.01 -12.98 -3.20
N GLY A 28 -11.98 -12.91 -4.54
CA GLY A 28 -10.77 -12.63 -5.31
C GLY A 28 -10.26 -11.20 -5.08
N ARG A 29 -11.18 -10.27 -4.88
CA ARG A 29 -10.89 -8.86 -4.61
C ARG A 29 -10.21 -8.65 -3.26
N ARG A 30 -10.70 -9.31 -2.19
CA ARG A 30 -10.04 -9.29 -0.86
C ARG A 30 -8.64 -9.90 -0.90
N ASN A 31 -8.46 -11.00 -1.60
CA ASN A 31 -7.15 -11.67 -1.65
C ASN A 31 -6.11 -10.81 -2.41
N LEU A 32 -6.50 -10.20 -3.54
CA LEU A 32 -5.64 -9.26 -4.28
C LEU A 32 -5.34 -8.00 -3.47
N PHE A 33 -6.35 -7.43 -2.80
CA PHE A 33 -6.15 -6.28 -1.93
C PHE A 33 -5.16 -6.59 -0.81
N LEU A 34 -5.35 -7.71 -0.09
CA LEU A 34 -4.41 -8.13 0.96
C LEU A 34 -3.01 -8.33 0.42
N LYS A 35 -2.87 -8.98 -0.75
CA LYS A 35 -1.56 -9.29 -1.34
C LYS A 35 -0.81 -8.02 -1.75
N THR A 36 -1.50 -7.09 -2.42
CA THR A 36 -0.91 -5.81 -2.85
C THR A 36 -0.61 -4.92 -1.65
N PHE A 37 -1.50 -4.88 -0.65
CA PHE A 37 -1.28 -4.15 0.59
C PHE A 37 -0.07 -4.69 1.37
N LEU A 38 0.04 -6.02 1.53
CA LEU A 38 1.19 -6.66 2.17
C LEU A 38 2.50 -6.35 1.44
N ILE A 39 2.52 -6.45 0.11
CA ILE A 39 3.72 -6.13 -0.68
C ILE A 39 4.12 -4.67 -0.51
N MET A 40 3.16 -3.74 -0.54
CA MET A 40 3.42 -2.31 -0.34
C MET A 40 3.95 -2.01 1.06
N VAL A 41 3.31 -2.57 2.11
CA VAL A 41 3.71 -2.35 3.51
C VAL A 41 5.07 -2.97 3.81
N VAL A 42 5.29 -4.22 3.40
CA VAL A 42 6.58 -4.90 3.57
C VAL A 42 7.66 -4.21 2.76
N GLY A 43 7.37 -3.78 1.53
CA GLY A 43 8.29 -3.02 0.69
C GLY A 43 8.69 -1.69 1.33
N ALA A 44 7.73 -0.92 1.83
CA ALA A 44 8.00 0.34 2.51
C ALA A 44 8.79 0.13 3.81
N ALA A 45 8.44 -0.88 4.62
CA ALA A 45 9.15 -1.20 5.85
C ALA A 45 10.59 -1.66 5.58
N ALA A 46 10.79 -2.52 4.57
CA ALA A 46 12.12 -2.99 4.18
C ALA A 46 12.98 -1.85 3.63
N LEU A 47 12.41 -0.96 2.80
CA LEU A 47 13.11 0.21 2.29
C LEU A 47 13.44 1.22 3.40
N GLY A 48 12.51 1.49 4.33
CA GLY A 48 12.76 2.34 5.50
C GLY A 48 13.82 1.74 6.43
N TRP A 49 13.83 0.43 6.60
CA TRP A 49 14.89 -0.27 7.33
C TRP A 49 16.24 -0.18 6.61
N LEU A 50 16.26 -0.32 5.27
CA LEU A 50 17.46 -0.18 4.45
C LEU A 50 18.02 1.25 4.47
N MET A 51 17.18 2.25 4.68
CA MET A 51 17.61 3.65 4.87
C MET A 51 18.19 3.91 6.27
N PHE A 52 17.89 3.07 7.27
CA PHE A 52 18.43 3.21 8.64
C PHE A 52 19.95 2.99 8.79
N PRO A 53 20.62 2.04 8.07
CA PRO A 53 22.08 1.86 8.15
C PRO A 53 22.91 2.92 7.41
N PHE A 54 22.30 3.80 6.60
CA PHE A 54 23.01 4.87 5.89
C PHE A 54 22.35 6.23 6.17
N PRO A 55 22.79 6.97 7.21
CA PRO A 55 22.33 8.33 7.48
C PRO A 55 22.78 9.34 6.41
#